data_AF-A0A956AYY8-F1
#
_entry.id   AF-A0A956AYY8-F1
#
_cell.length_a   1.000
_cell.length_b   1.000
_cell.length_c   1.000
_cell.angle_alpha   90.00
_cell.angle_beta   90.00
_cell.angle_gamma   90.00
#
_symmetry.space_group_name_H-M   'P 1'
#
loop_
_entity.id
_entity.type
_entity.pdbx_description
1 polymer ?
#
loop_
_entity_poly.entity_id
_entity_poly.type
_entity_poly.pdbx_seq_one_letter_code
_entity_poly.pdbx_strand_id
1 'polypeptide(L)'
;MTLALAAAPAPALAFCGFFVSGADSGLYNDASQVVLMRKGTRTVMSMSNNYKGPTEDFAMVVPVPVVLQEKQVKTLPADVFSRVDQLSAPR
;
A
#
# COMPACT_ATOMS: atom_id res chain seq x y z
N MET A 1 -53.56 -4.92 31.61
CA MET A 1 -52.12 -5.11 31.88
C MET A 1 -51.40 -5.06 30.54
N THR A 2 -50.51 -4.09 30.40
CA THR A 2 -50.04 -3.48 29.14
C THR A 2 -49.21 -4.46 28.29
N LEU A 3 -49.57 -4.60 27.01
CA LEU A 3 -48.84 -5.40 26.03
C LEU A 3 -47.60 -4.60 25.58
N ALA A 4 -46.41 -5.05 25.97
CA ALA A 4 -45.14 -4.41 25.60
C ALA A 4 -44.79 -4.76 24.14
N LEU A 5 -44.70 -3.74 23.29
CA LEU A 5 -44.29 -3.86 21.90
C LEU A 5 -42.76 -3.95 21.85
N ALA A 6 -42.22 -5.13 21.52
CA ALA A 6 -40.78 -5.33 21.35
C ALA A 6 -40.33 -4.67 20.03
N ALA A 7 -39.63 -3.55 20.11
CA ALA A 7 -38.99 -2.92 18.95
C ALA A 7 -37.78 -3.76 18.51
N ALA A 8 -37.73 -4.17 17.24
CA ALA A 8 -36.57 -4.83 16.66
C ALA A 8 -35.40 -3.82 16.49
N PRO A 9 -34.14 -4.23 16.75
CA PRO A 9 -32.99 -3.34 16.57
C PRO A 9 -32.78 -3.02 15.09
N ALA A 10 -32.60 -1.74 14.77
CA ALA A 10 -32.22 -1.31 13.43
C ALA A 10 -30.76 -1.76 13.11
N PRO A 11 -30.46 -2.14 11.86
CA PRO A 11 -29.10 -2.52 11.48
C PRO A 11 -28.15 -1.32 11.62
N ALA A 12 -27.12 -1.47 12.44
CA ALA A 12 -26.04 -0.48 12.53
C ALA A 12 -25.11 -0.64 11.32
N LEU A 13 -24.83 0.47 10.63
CA LEU A 13 -23.82 0.49 9.57
C LEU A 13 -22.43 0.41 10.22
N ALA A 14 -21.82 -0.77 10.17
CA ALA A 14 -20.46 -0.98 10.66
C ALA A 14 -19.48 -0.26 9.71
N PHE A 15 -18.78 0.74 10.24
CA PHE A 15 -17.71 1.43 9.54
C PHE A 15 -16.38 0.80 9.96
N CYS A 16 -15.63 0.24 9.01
CA CYS A 16 -14.42 -0.56 9.27
C CYS A 16 -13.18 0.26 9.70
N GLY A 17 -13.34 1.53 10.05
CA GLY A 17 -12.24 2.41 10.46
C GLY A 17 -11.58 3.12 9.28
N PHE A 18 -11.01 4.30 9.53
CA PHE A 18 -10.08 4.99 8.65
C PHE A 18 -8.88 5.44 9.48
N PHE A 19 -7.71 5.44 8.86
CA PHE A 19 -6.50 5.96 9.45
C PHE A 19 -6.45 7.47 9.14
N VAL A 20 -6.36 8.30 10.18
CA VAL A 20 -6.14 9.76 10.07
C VAL A 20 -4.79 10.11 10.66
N SER A 21 -4.01 10.91 9.94
CA SER A 21 -2.85 11.60 10.51
C SER A 21 -2.88 13.07 10.19
N GLY A 22 -2.19 13.85 11.02
CA GLY A 22 -1.96 15.25 10.74
C GLY A 22 -0.99 15.42 9.56
N ALA A 23 -0.97 16.61 8.98
CA ALA A 23 -0.12 16.95 7.83
C ALA A 23 1.37 16.58 8.02
N ASP A 24 1.83 16.48 9.27
CA ASP A 24 3.23 16.23 9.63
C ASP A 24 3.49 14.85 10.26
N SER A 25 2.48 13.99 10.44
CA SER A 25 2.68 12.64 10.99
C SER A 25 2.48 11.55 9.94
N GLY A 26 3.53 10.76 9.72
CA GLY A 26 3.52 9.63 8.80
C GLY A 26 2.62 8.52 9.33
N LEU A 27 1.53 8.26 8.62
CA LEU A 27 0.60 7.17 8.92
C LEU A 27 0.95 5.97 8.07
N TYR A 28 1.90 5.19 8.55
CA TYR A 28 2.37 4.02 7.82
C TYR A 28 1.66 2.77 8.32
N ASN A 29 0.89 2.15 7.43
CA ASN A 29 0.39 0.79 7.62
C ASN A 29 1.46 -0.21 7.16
N ASP A 30 1.40 -1.42 7.69
CA ASP A 30 2.13 -2.58 7.18
C ASP A 30 1.64 -2.92 5.77
N ALA A 31 2.20 -2.25 4.78
CA ALA A 31 1.74 -2.31 3.40
C ALA A 31 2.91 -2.47 2.42
N SER A 32 2.69 -3.23 1.36
CA SER A 32 3.60 -3.24 0.22
C SER A 32 3.39 -1.97 -0.61
N GLN A 33 4.48 -1.33 -1.01
CA GLN A 33 4.47 -0.09 -1.79
C GLN A 33 5.02 -0.32 -3.19
N VAL A 34 4.36 0.27 -4.18
CA VAL A 34 4.81 0.26 -5.57
C VAL A 34 4.87 1.70 -6.07
N VAL A 35 6.06 2.10 -6.52
CA VAL A 35 6.28 3.39 -7.18
C VAL A 35 6.50 3.14 -8.66
N LEU A 36 5.60 3.69 -9.48
CA LEU A 36 5.71 3.66 -10.93
C LEU A 36 5.97 5.07 -11.45
N MET A 37 7.12 5.28 -12.08
CA MET A 37 7.47 6.56 -12.69
C MET A 37 7.69 6.38 -14.19
N ARG A 38 7.13 7.31 -14.97
CA ARG A 38 7.30 7.34 -16.42
C ARG A 38 7.91 8.68 -16.86
N LYS A 39 8.96 8.59 -17.67
CA LYS A 39 9.57 9.73 -18.37
C LYS A 39 9.66 9.42 -19.86
N GLY A 40 8.79 10.03 -20.66
CA GLY A 40 8.65 9.71 -22.08
C GLY A 40 8.27 8.25 -22.31
N THR A 41 9.16 7.49 -22.96
CA THR A 41 8.98 6.05 -23.23
C THR A 41 9.61 5.16 -22.15
N ARG A 42 10.34 5.72 -21.18
CA ARG A 42 10.97 4.95 -20.11
C ARG A 42 10.07 4.88 -18.88
N THR A 43 9.80 3.65 -18.45
CA THR A 43 9.07 3.36 -17.20
C THR A 43 10.02 2.69 -16.21
N VAL A 44 9.98 3.12 -14.97
CA VAL A 44 10.67 2.49 -13.84
C VAL A 44 9.63 2.11 -12.81
N MET A 45 9.63 0.84 -12.41
CA MET A 45 8.79 0.30 -11.35
C MET A 45 9.71 -0.09 -10.19
N SER A 46 9.45 0.45 -9.00
CA SER A 46 10.14 0.10 -7.77
C SER A 46 9.14 -0.47 -6.78
N MET A 47 9.50 -1.55 -6.09
CA MET A 47 8.63 -2.27 -5.17
C MET A 47 9.32 -2.41 -3.81
N SER A 48 8.59 -2.12 -2.74
CA SER A 48 8.99 -2.39 -1.36
C SER A 48 7.90 -3.28 -0.75
N ASN A 49 8.18 -4.57 -0.60
CA ASN A 49 7.16 -5.55 -0.24
C ASN A 49 7.29 -5.98 1.23
N ASN A 50 6.17 -5.92 1.95
CA ASN A 50 6.08 -6.36 3.34
C ASN A 50 5.57 -7.81 3.38
N TYR A 51 6.44 -8.77 3.02
CA TYR A 51 6.10 -10.20 3.09
C TYR A 51 6.25 -10.72 4.52
N LYS A 52 5.20 -11.40 5.01
CA LYS A 52 5.18 -12.07 6.32
C LYS A 52 4.96 -13.57 6.09
N GLY A 53 6.04 -14.33 6.19
CA GLY A 53 6.04 -15.79 6.02
C GLY A 53 7.47 -16.36 6.02
N PRO A 54 7.63 -17.69 5.97
CA PRO A 54 8.93 -18.33 5.85
C PRO A 54 9.63 -17.90 4.57
N THR A 55 10.89 -17.48 4.66
CA THR A 55 11.68 -17.02 3.49
C THR A 55 11.98 -18.14 2.51
N GLU A 56 12.00 -19.39 2.98
CA GLU A 56 12.33 -20.59 2.21
C GLU A 56 11.29 -20.95 1.14
N ASP A 57 10.03 -20.56 1.31
CA ASP A 57 8.96 -20.75 0.33
C ASP A 57 8.63 -19.46 -0.45
N PHE A 58 9.41 -18.39 -0.26
CA PHE A 58 9.12 -17.09 -0.85
C PHE A 58 9.69 -16.98 -2.27
N ALA A 59 8.80 -16.90 -3.26
CA ALA A 59 9.13 -16.51 -4.61
C ALA A 59 8.24 -15.35 -5.07
N MET A 60 8.86 -14.24 -5.49
CA MET A 60 8.16 -13.10 -6.06
C MET A 60 8.30 -13.11 -7.59
N VAL A 61 7.18 -13.29 -8.29
CA VAL A 61 7.12 -13.26 -9.76
C VAL A 61 6.54 -11.92 -10.21
N VAL A 62 7.30 -11.16 -10.99
CA VAL A 62 6.88 -9.85 -11.52
C VAL A 62 6.92 -9.93 -13.05
N PRO A 63 5.76 -9.94 -13.74
CA PRO A 63 5.74 -9.92 -15.20
C PRO A 63 6.17 -8.54 -15.71
N VAL A 64 7.09 -8.52 -16.68
CA VAL A 64 7.60 -7.30 -17.29
C VAL A 64 7.33 -7.31 -18.79
N PRO A 65 6.99 -6.16 -19.40
CA PRO A 65 6.55 -6.10 -20.80
C PRO A 65 7.71 -6.26 -21.80
N VAL A 66 8.96 -6.24 -21.33
CA VAL A 66 10.18 -6.32 -22.13
C VAL A 66 11.25 -7.10 -21.38
N VAL A 67 12.21 -7.67 -22.13
CA VAL A 67 13.37 -8.34 -21.52
C VAL A 67 14.24 -7.32 -20.79
N LEU A 68 14.47 -7.54 -19.50
CA LEU A 68 15.35 -6.71 -18.68
C LEU A 68 16.79 -7.22 -18.76
N GLN A 69 17.73 -6.29 -18.91
CA GLN A 69 19.17 -6.53 -18.72
C GLN A 69 19.51 -6.41 -17.24
N GLU A 70 20.53 -7.14 -16.78
CA GLU A 70 20.99 -7.13 -15.38
C GLU A 70 21.13 -5.71 -14.81
N LYS A 71 21.77 -4.80 -15.56
CA LYS A 71 21.98 -3.39 -15.17
C LYS A 71 20.69 -2.57 -14.95
N GLN A 72 19.53 -3.08 -15.38
CA GLN A 72 18.23 -2.44 -15.22
C GLN A 72 17.51 -2.89 -13.93
N VAL A 73 17.98 -3.96 -13.29
CA VAL A 73 17.47 -4.47 -12.01
C VAL A 73 18.39 -3.96 -10.91
N LYS A 74 17.83 -3.25 -9.94
CA LYS A 74 18.61 -2.60 -8.88
C LYS A 74 17.89 -2.70 -7.55
N THR A 75 18.66 -2.95 -6.49
CA THR A 75 18.22 -2.72 -5.12
C THR A 75 18.37 -1.23 -4.82
N LEU A 76 17.30 -0.61 -4.34
CA LEU A 76 17.28 0.81 -3.99
C LEU A 76 17.38 0.99 -2.48
N PRO A 77 18.00 2.08 -2.00
CA PRO A 77 17.89 2.50 -0.61
C PRO A 77 16.42 2.72 -0.20
N ALA A 78 16.09 2.38 1.05
CA ALA A 78 14.71 2.48 1.55
C ALA A 78 14.18 3.93 1.57
N ASP A 79 15.06 4.92 1.78
CA ASP A 79 14.68 6.34 1.86
C ASP A 79 14.13 6.91 0.55
N VAL A 80 14.36 6.25 -0.59
CA VAL A 80 13.77 6.61 -1.87
C VAL A 80 12.23 6.62 -1.78
N PHE A 81 11.64 5.62 -1.12
CA PHE A 81 10.19 5.53 -0.97
C PHE A 81 9.66 6.65 -0.08
N SER A 82 10.33 6.96 1.04
CA SER A 82 9.95 8.05 1.93
C SER A 82 9.94 9.41 1.22
N ARG A 83 10.93 9.67 0.35
CA ARG A 83 11.00 10.92 -0.42
C ARG A 83 9.86 11.01 -1.44
N VAL A 84 9.56 9.92 -2.14
CA VAL A 84 8.47 9.89 -3.13
C VAL A 84 7.12 10.07 -2.44
N ASP A 85 6.90 9.38 -1.31
CA ASP A 85 5.70 9.47 -0.50
C ASP A 85 5.42 10.92 -0.08
N GLN A 86 6.42 11.61 0.50
CA GLN A 86 6.33 13.03 0.86
C GLN A 86 6.02 13.95 -0.34
N LEU A 87 6.61 13.67 -1.51
CA LEU A 87 6.35 14.45 -2.73
C LEU A 87 4.93 14.22 -3.29
N SER A 88 4.38 13.03 -3.08
CA SER A 88 3.05 12.63 -3.57
C SER A 88 1.92 12.88 -2.58
N ALA A 89 2.23 13.32 -1.36
CA ALA A 89 1.26 13.57 -0.31
C ALA A 89 0.17 14.55 -0.77
N PRO A 90 -1.11 14.33 -0.39
CA PRO A 90 -2.20 15.26 -0.67
C PRO A 90 -1.87 16.68 -0.19
N ARG A 91 -2.18 17.68 -1.01
CA ARG A 91 -2.12 19.10 -0.65
C ARG A 91 -3.52 19.69 -0.59
#